data_AF-A0A2V5TAR7-F1
#
_entry.id   AF-A0A2V5TAR7-F1
#
_cell.length_a   1.000
_cell.length_b   1.000
_cell.length_c   1.000
_cell.angle_alpha   90.00
_cell.angle_beta   90.00
_cell.angle_gamma   90.00
#
_symmetry.space_group_name_H-M   'P 1'
#
loop_
_entity.id
_entity.type
_entity.pdbx_description
1 polymer ?
#
loop_
_entity_poly.entity_id
_entity_poly.type
_entity_poly.pdbx_seq_one_letter_code
_entity_poly.pdbx_strand_id
1 'polypeptide(L)'
;MTAGRATLGFRVKSGWAVSILIGGSARSPHLCESDAINLSDPRNPEMRQPYHAAMGMLETNAAKLTRRVQGVRRATERSVVDLLKRYADDGYKIRRAALVVGSVIDPDSIANPHIRAHALEGRLFRTTLEAVLQSRGIQCAIFIERDTYATASKLLRQSRTQIQSLRATH
;
A
#
# COMPACT_ATOMS: atom_id res chain seq x y z
N MET A 1 -13.11 -22.78 0.48
CA MET A 1 -11.65 -22.63 0.37
C MET A 1 -11.03 -23.07 1.67
N THR A 2 -9.99 -23.89 1.66
CA THR A 2 -9.30 -24.29 2.89
C THR A 2 -8.43 -23.14 3.38
N ALA A 3 -8.82 -22.56 4.52
CA ALA A 3 -8.05 -21.60 5.29
C ALA A 3 -6.58 -22.04 5.45
N GLY A 4 -5.62 -21.15 5.20
CA GLY A 4 -4.21 -21.53 5.08
C GLY A 4 -3.23 -20.35 5.12
N ARG A 5 -1.97 -20.60 4.75
CA ARG A 5 -0.96 -19.54 4.62
C ARG A 5 -1.31 -18.64 3.44
N ALA A 6 -1.25 -17.33 3.66
CA ALA A 6 -1.50 -16.32 2.63
C ALA A 6 -0.52 -15.15 2.73
N THR A 7 -0.45 -14.36 1.66
CA THR A 7 0.36 -13.14 1.56
C THR A 7 -0.51 -12.00 1.07
N LEU A 8 -0.27 -10.80 1.59
CA LEU A 8 -0.95 -9.59 1.12
C LEU A 8 -0.15 -8.88 0.03
N GLY A 9 -0.85 -8.31 -0.94
CA GLY A 9 -0.30 -7.31 -1.85
C GLY A 9 -1.07 -6.01 -1.69
N PHE A 10 -0.38 -4.88 -1.78
CA PHE A 10 -0.98 -3.56 -1.76
C PHE A 10 -0.48 -2.73 -2.93
N ARG A 11 -1.36 -2.10 -3.69
CA ARG A 11 -1.00 -0.97 -4.56
C ARG A 11 -1.42 0.31 -3.87
N VAL A 12 -0.43 1.09 -3.42
CA VAL A 12 -0.65 2.25 -2.55
C VAL A 12 -0.83 3.52 -3.38
N LYS A 13 -1.85 4.31 -3.04
CA LYS A 13 -2.09 5.65 -3.57
C LYS A 13 -2.36 6.63 -2.43
N SER A 14 -2.44 7.93 -2.73
CA SER A 14 -2.79 8.94 -1.73
C SER A 14 -4.20 8.69 -1.18
N GLY A 15 -4.29 8.35 0.11
CA GLY A 15 -5.55 8.17 0.84
C GLY A 15 -6.16 6.77 0.82
N TRP A 16 -5.66 5.84 0.01
CA TRP A 16 -6.23 4.49 -0.15
C TRP A 16 -5.24 3.50 -0.79
N ALA A 17 -5.55 2.20 -0.71
CA ALA A 17 -4.82 1.17 -1.42
C ALA A 17 -5.76 0.09 -1.96
N VAL A 18 -5.43 -0.48 -3.12
CA VAL A 18 -5.96 -1.81 -3.47
C VAL A 18 -5.18 -2.83 -2.68
N SER A 19 -5.88 -3.68 -1.94
CA SER A 19 -5.35 -4.85 -1.25
C SER A 19 -5.72 -6.11 -2.02
N ILE A 20 -4.81 -7.07 -2.09
CA ILE A 20 -5.08 -8.41 -2.59
C ILE A 20 -4.61 -9.45 -1.58
N LEU A 21 -5.36 -10.54 -1.46
CA LEU A 21 -4.98 -11.71 -0.70
C LEU A 21 -4.59 -12.82 -1.67
N ILE A 22 -3.35 -13.29 -1.59
CA ILE A 22 -2.85 -14.42 -2.37
C ILE A 22 -2.69 -15.64 -1.46
N GLY A 23 -3.44 -16.69 -1.77
CA GLY A 23 -3.34 -18.00 -1.14
C GLY A 23 -2.57 -19.00 -1.99
N GLY A 24 -2.47 -20.23 -1.50
CA GLY A 24 -1.79 -21.33 -2.17
C GLY A 24 -0.28 -21.36 -1.94
N SER A 25 0.38 -22.24 -2.69
CA SER A 25 1.85 -22.40 -2.61
C SER A 25 2.55 -21.45 -3.57
N ALA A 26 3.85 -21.23 -3.39
CA ALA A 26 4.65 -20.44 -4.34
C ALA A 26 4.62 -21.01 -5.78
N ARG A 27 4.33 -22.30 -5.96
CA ARG A 27 4.23 -22.96 -7.28
C ARG A 27 2.83 -22.89 -7.89
N SER A 28 1.81 -22.57 -7.09
CA SER A 28 0.43 -22.44 -7.54
C SER A 28 -0.27 -21.38 -6.67
N PRO A 29 0.12 -20.10 -6.82
CA PRO A 29 -0.54 -19.00 -6.13
C PRO A 29 -1.89 -18.73 -6.79
N HIS A 30 -2.88 -18.33 -6.00
CA HIS A 30 -4.17 -17.89 -6.52
C HIS A 30 -4.68 -16.66 -5.76
N LEU A 31 -5.39 -15.80 -6.48
CA LEU A 31 -6.07 -14.66 -5.89
C LEU A 31 -7.29 -15.14 -5.10
N CYS A 32 -7.29 -14.92 -3.80
CA CYS A 32 -8.42 -15.23 -2.92
C CYS A 32 -9.41 -14.07 -2.83
N GLU A 33 -8.89 -12.84 -2.69
CA GLU A 33 -9.70 -11.62 -2.55
C GLU A 33 -8.94 -10.42 -3.12
N SER A 34 -9.69 -9.43 -3.61
CA SER A 34 -9.18 -8.11 -3.99
C SER A 34 -10.18 -7.06 -3.53
N ASP A 35 -9.72 -6.11 -2.71
CA ASP A 35 -10.57 -5.07 -2.12
C ASP A 35 -9.83 -3.73 -2.00
N ALA A 36 -10.56 -2.62 -2.02
CA ALA A 36 -10.01 -1.29 -1.80
C ALA A 36 -10.15 -0.87 -0.34
N ILE A 37 -9.03 -0.64 0.34
CA ILE A 37 -9.01 -0.13 1.71
C ILE A 37 -8.73 1.37 1.74
N ASN A 38 -9.38 2.07 2.66
CA ASN A 38 -9.09 3.46 2.94
C ASN A 38 -7.86 3.56 3.85
N LEU A 39 -6.95 4.48 3.54
CA LEU A 39 -5.79 4.82 4.39
C LEU A 39 -5.96 6.21 5.04
N SER A 40 -7.12 6.82 4.81
CA SER A 40 -7.56 8.12 5.31
C SER A 40 -9.06 8.06 5.59
N ASP A 41 -9.57 8.90 6.49
CA ASP A 41 -11.01 8.92 6.76
C ASP A 41 -11.75 9.52 5.54
N PRO A 42 -12.64 8.77 4.85
CA PRO A 42 -13.37 9.30 3.69
C PRO A 42 -14.28 10.48 4.04
N ARG A 43 -14.65 10.63 5.32
CA ARG A 43 -15.45 11.77 5.81
C ARG A 43 -14.60 13.03 6.01
N ASN A 44 -13.27 12.92 5.88
CA ASN A 44 -12.35 14.05 5.92
C ASN A 44 -11.45 14.06 4.67
N PRO A 45 -11.91 14.64 3.55
CA PRO A 45 -11.19 14.63 2.28
C PRO A 45 -9.77 15.23 2.35
N GLU A 46 -9.54 16.20 3.25
CA GLU A 46 -8.22 16.80 3.45
C GLU A 46 -7.17 15.78 3.91
N MET A 47 -7.60 14.66 4.52
CA MET A 47 -6.69 13.60 4.92
C MET A 47 -6.15 12.78 3.75
N ARG A 48 -6.78 12.84 2.56
CA ARG A 48 -6.23 12.18 1.35
C ARG A 48 -5.01 12.91 0.82
N GLN A 49 -4.97 14.22 1.04
CA GLN A 49 -3.92 15.11 0.54
C GLN A 49 -3.39 16.04 1.65
N PRO A 50 -2.80 15.49 2.73
CA PRO A 50 -2.47 16.26 3.92
C PRO A 50 -1.47 17.38 3.68
N TYR A 51 -0.61 17.24 2.66
CA TYR A 51 0.43 18.20 2.30
C TYR A 51 -0.02 19.21 1.24
N HIS A 52 -1.23 19.07 0.68
CA HIS A 52 -1.80 20.11 -0.17
C HIS A 52 -2.45 21.21 0.69
N ALA A 53 -2.15 22.46 0.35
CA ALA A 53 -2.92 23.63 0.74
C ALA A 53 -4.04 23.90 -0.29
N ALA A 54 -4.89 24.89 -0.01
CA ALA A 54 -5.75 25.47 -1.04
C ALA A 54 -4.90 25.91 -2.27
N MET A 55 -5.47 25.80 -3.47
CA MET A 55 -4.80 26.14 -4.74
C MET A 55 -3.59 25.26 -5.12
N GLY A 56 -3.43 24.07 -4.55
CA GLY A 56 -2.40 23.11 -4.99
C GLY A 56 -0.97 23.43 -4.56
N MET A 57 -0.79 24.37 -3.62
CA MET A 57 0.49 24.67 -2.98
C MET A 57 0.81 23.67 -1.86
N LEU A 58 2.03 23.73 -1.34
CA LEU A 58 2.42 22.95 -0.16
C LEU A 58 1.80 23.57 1.11
N GLU A 59 1.18 22.73 1.95
CA GLU A 59 0.71 23.13 3.27
C GLU A 59 1.90 23.41 4.20
N THR A 60 1.94 24.60 4.78
CA THR A 60 3.03 25.06 5.67
C THR A 60 2.57 25.21 7.13
N ASN A 61 1.27 25.09 7.40
CA ASN A 61 0.77 25.16 8.76
C ASN A 61 1.06 23.84 9.51
N ALA A 62 2.07 23.88 10.39
CA ALA A 62 2.52 22.73 11.15
C ALA A 62 1.41 22.06 11.99
N ALA A 63 0.48 22.83 12.55
CA ALA A 63 -0.63 22.29 13.35
C ALA A 63 -1.64 21.53 12.47
N LYS A 64 -1.98 22.07 11.28
CA LYS A 64 -2.82 21.36 10.31
C LYS A 64 -2.17 20.08 9.83
N LEU A 65 -0.89 20.14 9.45
CA LEU A 65 -0.12 18.97 9.02
C LEU A 65 -0.10 17.89 10.10
N THR A 66 0.26 18.26 11.33
CA THR A 66 0.30 17.33 12.47
C THR A 66 -1.06 16.67 12.67
N ARG A 67 -2.16 17.44 12.69
CA ARG A 67 -3.51 16.89 12.84
C ARG A 67 -3.87 15.91 11.72
N ARG A 68 -3.62 16.29 10.46
CA ARG A 68 -3.96 15.46 9.29
C ARG A 68 -3.13 14.18 9.24
N VAL A 69 -1.81 14.27 9.48
CA VAL A 69 -0.91 13.10 9.55
C VAL A 69 -1.33 12.13 10.64
N GLN A 70 -1.69 12.62 11.83
CA GLN A 70 -2.20 11.76 12.90
C GLN A 70 -3.56 11.13 12.54
N GLY A 71 -4.41 11.86 11.80
CA GLY A 71 -5.63 11.32 11.22
C GLY A 71 -5.38 10.17 10.26
N VAL A 72 -4.43 10.33 9.33
CA VAL A 72 -4.01 9.28 8.38
C VAL A 72 -3.49 8.05 9.12
N ARG A 73 -2.65 8.23 10.14
CA ARG A 73 -2.13 7.12 10.97
C ARG A 73 -3.25 6.31 11.61
N ARG A 74 -4.20 6.98 12.27
CA ARG A 74 -5.35 6.31 12.92
C ARG A 74 -6.27 5.61 11.91
N ALA A 75 -6.55 6.25 10.78
CA ALA A 75 -7.41 5.69 9.75
C ALA A 75 -6.76 4.44 9.12
N THR A 76 -5.48 4.55 8.76
CA THR A 76 -4.69 3.43 8.22
C THR A 76 -4.64 2.28 9.22
N GLU A 77 -4.34 2.56 10.50
CA GLU A 77 -4.28 1.52 11.52
C GLU A 77 -5.60 0.76 11.64
N ARG A 78 -6.71 1.47 11.73
CA ARG A 78 -8.04 0.86 11.81
C ARG A 78 -8.30 -0.04 10.60
N SER A 79 -8.15 0.48 9.39
CA SER A 79 -8.43 -0.29 8.18
C SER A 79 -7.56 -1.52 8.03
N VAL A 80 -6.27 -1.46 8.40
CA VAL A 80 -5.37 -2.62 8.35
C VAL A 80 -5.71 -3.63 9.44
N VAL A 81 -6.00 -3.19 10.66
CA VAL A 81 -6.39 -4.09 11.76
C VAL A 81 -7.70 -4.80 11.43
N ASP A 82 -8.68 -4.09 10.90
CA ASP A 82 -9.96 -4.67 10.48
C ASP A 82 -9.75 -5.68 9.35
N LEU A 83 -8.94 -5.34 8.33
CA LEU A 83 -8.59 -6.25 7.22
C LEU A 83 -7.92 -7.53 7.72
N LEU A 84 -6.91 -7.41 8.60
CA LEU A 84 -6.18 -8.55 9.14
C LEU A 84 -7.06 -9.41 10.03
N LYS A 85 -7.95 -8.80 10.82
CA LYS A 85 -8.91 -9.50 11.65
C LYS A 85 -9.89 -10.31 10.77
N ARG A 86 -10.47 -9.71 9.73
CA ARG A 86 -11.34 -10.43 8.78
C ARG A 86 -10.65 -11.67 8.23
N TYR A 87 -9.43 -11.53 7.73
CA TYR A 87 -8.69 -12.67 7.18
C TYR A 87 -8.29 -13.70 8.24
N ALA A 88 -8.01 -13.29 9.48
CA ALA A 88 -7.78 -14.22 10.57
C ALA A 88 -9.05 -15.00 10.95
N ASP A 89 -10.20 -14.34 10.97
CA ASP A 89 -11.52 -14.95 11.23
C ASP A 89 -11.90 -15.94 10.10
N ASP A 90 -11.49 -15.64 8.86
CA ASP A 90 -11.58 -16.57 7.71
C ASP A 90 -10.49 -17.68 7.73
N GLY A 91 -9.65 -17.72 8.77
CA GLY A 91 -8.66 -18.74 9.05
C GLY A 91 -7.31 -18.58 8.32
N TYR A 92 -7.06 -17.46 7.66
CA TYR A 92 -5.79 -17.20 7.01
C TYR A 92 -4.67 -16.84 7.99
N LYS A 93 -3.47 -17.34 7.70
CA LYS A 93 -2.24 -16.99 8.42
C LYS A 93 -1.35 -16.13 7.53
N ILE A 94 -1.36 -14.82 7.79
CA ILE A 94 -0.60 -13.82 7.03
C ILE A 94 0.69 -13.49 7.78
N ARG A 95 1.84 -13.60 7.11
CA ARG A 95 3.15 -13.22 7.67
C ARG A 95 3.94 -12.27 6.79
N ARG A 96 3.49 -12.05 5.56
CA ARG A 96 4.19 -11.26 4.56
C ARG A 96 3.21 -10.36 3.82
N ALA A 97 3.70 -9.19 3.43
CA ALA A 97 3.02 -8.26 2.56
C ALA A 97 4.00 -7.66 1.53
N ALA A 98 3.50 -7.35 0.34
CA ALA A 98 4.21 -6.57 -0.67
C ALA A 98 3.48 -5.25 -0.90
N LEU A 99 4.19 -4.13 -0.92
CA LEU A 99 3.63 -2.81 -1.24
C LEU A 99 4.24 -2.33 -2.56
N VAL A 100 3.39 -2.08 -3.54
CA VAL A 100 3.72 -1.49 -4.83
C VAL A 100 3.41 0.00 -4.77
N VAL A 101 4.41 0.83 -5.07
CA VAL A 101 4.32 2.30 -5.01
C VAL A 101 4.76 2.95 -6.32
N GLY A 102 4.23 4.13 -6.62
CA GLY A 102 4.60 4.85 -7.84
C GLY A 102 6.04 5.38 -7.85
N SER A 103 6.55 5.79 -6.69
CA SER A 103 7.91 6.33 -6.54
C SER A 103 8.40 6.23 -5.09
N VAL A 104 9.73 6.27 -4.90
CA VAL A 104 10.41 6.40 -3.61
C VAL A 104 11.39 7.58 -3.60
N ILE A 105 11.22 8.50 -4.55
CA ILE A 105 12.02 9.72 -4.65
C ILE A 105 12.03 10.49 -3.33
N ASP A 106 13.15 11.12 -3.02
CA ASP A 106 13.23 12.00 -1.86
C ASP A 106 12.46 13.30 -2.13
N PRO A 107 11.38 13.63 -1.39
CA PRO A 107 10.63 14.86 -1.61
C PRO A 107 11.49 16.12 -1.46
N ASP A 108 12.54 16.07 -0.64
CA ASP A 108 13.43 17.22 -0.42
C ASP A 108 14.27 17.53 -1.67
N SER A 109 14.45 16.57 -2.58
CA SER A 109 15.10 16.79 -3.88
C SER A 109 14.17 17.40 -4.93
N ILE A 110 12.90 17.67 -4.62
CA ILE A 110 11.89 18.15 -5.56
C ILE A 110 11.65 19.65 -5.37
N ALA A 111 12.00 20.44 -6.39
CA ALA A 111 11.83 21.89 -6.35
C ALA A 111 10.37 22.33 -6.49
N ASN A 112 9.58 21.68 -7.36
CA ASN A 112 8.18 22.03 -7.59
C ASN A 112 7.32 21.69 -6.36
N PRO A 113 6.69 22.67 -5.67
CA PRO A 113 5.95 22.44 -4.43
C PRO A 113 4.79 21.45 -4.57
N HIS A 114 4.10 21.46 -5.71
CA HIS A 114 2.98 20.56 -5.99
C HIS A 114 3.46 19.12 -6.12
N ILE A 115 4.51 18.89 -6.92
CA ILE A 115 5.10 17.55 -7.07
C ILE A 115 5.69 17.07 -5.74
N ARG A 116 6.31 17.97 -4.97
CA ARG A 116 6.82 17.66 -3.62
C ARG A 116 5.71 17.25 -2.66
N ALA A 117 4.55 17.90 -2.70
CA ALA A 117 3.39 17.51 -1.90
C ALA A 117 2.94 16.08 -2.23
N HIS A 118 2.81 15.73 -3.52
CA HIS A 118 2.49 14.34 -3.92
C HIS A 118 3.54 13.32 -3.46
N ALA A 119 4.82 13.67 -3.50
CA ALA A 119 5.89 12.79 -3.02
C ALA A 119 5.83 12.59 -1.50
N LEU A 120 5.57 13.65 -0.73
CA LEU A 120 5.35 13.58 0.73
C LEU A 120 4.13 12.72 1.07
N GLU A 121 3.05 12.82 0.30
CA GLU A 121 1.85 11.99 0.46
C GLU A 121 2.14 10.52 0.17
N GLY A 122 2.77 10.24 -0.98
CA GLY A 122 3.18 8.88 -1.33
C GLY A 122 4.06 8.25 -0.24
N ARG A 123 5.05 9.01 0.28
CA ARG A 123 5.88 8.60 1.40
C ARG A 123 5.05 8.35 2.65
N LEU A 124 4.16 9.26 3.03
CA LEU A 124 3.33 9.15 4.24
C LEU A 124 2.45 7.91 4.21
N PHE A 125 1.65 7.71 3.16
CA PHE A 125 0.72 6.57 3.11
C PHE A 125 1.46 5.23 3.05
N ARG A 126 2.52 5.13 2.24
CA ARG A 126 3.35 3.92 2.17
C ARG A 126 3.95 3.58 3.53
N THR A 127 4.66 4.53 4.15
CA THR A 127 5.37 4.27 5.41
C THR A 127 4.41 4.05 6.58
N THR A 128 3.25 4.69 6.58
CA THR A 128 2.21 4.45 7.59
C THR A 128 1.63 3.04 7.44
N LEU A 129 1.28 2.62 6.23
CA LEU A 129 0.79 1.27 5.96
C LEU A 129 1.83 0.20 6.34
N GLU A 130 3.07 0.40 5.91
CA GLU A 130 4.20 -0.48 6.24
C GLU A 130 4.41 -0.59 7.76
N ALA A 131 4.44 0.54 8.48
CA ALA A 131 4.64 0.55 9.92
C ALA A 131 3.53 -0.19 10.67
N VAL A 132 2.26 -0.03 10.25
CA VAL A 132 1.15 -0.76 10.86
C VAL A 132 1.26 -2.27 10.58
N LEU A 133 1.60 -2.68 9.35
CA LEU A 133 1.79 -4.10 9.04
C LEU A 133 2.93 -4.70 9.88
N GLN A 134 4.06 -4.01 9.98
CA GLN A 134 5.20 -4.42 10.78
C GLN A 134 4.87 -4.50 12.28
N SER A 135 4.07 -3.57 12.81
CA SER A 135 3.63 -3.62 14.22
C SER A 135 2.69 -4.79 14.51
N ARG A 136 2.12 -5.42 13.47
CA ARG A 136 1.34 -6.67 13.55
C ARG A 136 2.16 -7.91 13.19
N GLY A 137 3.50 -7.77 13.11
CA GLY A 137 4.42 -8.88 12.83
C GLY A 137 4.47 -9.32 11.38
N ILE A 138 3.99 -8.50 10.44
CA ILE A 138 3.99 -8.79 9.01
C ILE A 138 5.25 -8.19 8.38
N GLN A 139 6.04 -9.04 7.72
CA GLN A 139 7.22 -8.60 6.99
C GLN A 139 6.80 -7.94 5.67
N CYS A 140 7.32 -6.75 5.38
CA CYS A 140 6.99 -6.00 4.17
C CYS A 140 8.14 -6.02 3.16
N ALA A 141 7.78 -6.14 1.88
CA ALA A 141 8.67 -5.86 0.74
C ALA A 141 8.10 -4.69 -0.07
N ILE A 142 8.94 -3.76 -0.51
CA ILE A 142 8.53 -2.58 -1.29
C ILE A 142 8.98 -2.75 -2.75
N PHE A 143 8.09 -2.49 -3.68
CA PHE A 143 8.35 -2.50 -5.13
C PHE A 143 7.92 -1.18 -5.75
N ILE A 144 8.73 -0.68 -6.69
CA ILE A 144 8.36 0.49 -7.51
C ILE A 144 7.59 -0.04 -8.73
N GLU A 145 6.41 0.52 -9.00
CA GLU A 145 5.47 -0.01 -10.01
C GLU A 145 6.11 -0.24 -11.39
N ARG A 146 6.94 0.71 -11.85
CA ARG A 146 7.65 0.62 -13.14
C ARG A 146 8.67 -0.52 -13.18
N ASP A 147 9.22 -0.90 -12.03
CA ASP A 147 10.29 -1.89 -11.89
C ASP A 147 9.75 -3.27 -11.48
N THR A 148 8.47 -3.38 -11.12
CA THR A 148 7.85 -4.61 -10.59
C THR A 148 8.01 -5.80 -11.53
N TYR A 149 7.75 -5.64 -12.84
CA TYR A 149 7.90 -6.74 -13.79
C TYR A 149 9.35 -7.17 -13.98
N ALA A 150 10.29 -6.24 -14.07
CA ALA A 150 11.70 -6.55 -14.19
C ALA A 150 12.23 -7.27 -12.93
N THR A 151 11.77 -6.83 -11.76
CA THR A 151 12.10 -7.46 -10.48
C THR A 151 11.50 -8.87 -10.39
N ALA A 152 10.22 -9.03 -10.75
CA ALA A 152 9.56 -10.32 -10.77
C ALA A 152 10.25 -11.30 -11.72
N SER A 153 10.66 -10.85 -12.92
CA SER A 153 11.41 -11.69 -13.87
C SER A 153 12.71 -12.21 -13.28
N LYS A 154 13.48 -11.35 -12.58
CA LYS A 154 14.72 -11.76 -11.91
C LYS A 154 14.47 -12.74 -10.77
N LEU A 155 13.47 -12.48 -9.93
CA LEU A 155 13.16 -13.32 -8.76
C LEU A 155 12.58 -14.68 -9.13
N LEU A 156 11.67 -14.71 -10.11
CA LEU A 156 10.98 -15.93 -10.55
C LEU A 156 11.74 -16.71 -11.62
N ARG A 157 12.82 -16.13 -12.18
CA ARG A 157 13.55 -16.66 -13.33
C ARG A 157 12.63 -16.97 -14.51
N GLN A 158 11.67 -16.07 -14.75
CA GLN A 158 10.65 -16.16 -15.79
C GLN A 158 10.67 -14.90 -16.65
N SER A 159 10.34 -15.04 -17.94
CA SER A 159 10.20 -13.90 -18.83
C SER A 159 9.01 -13.03 -18.42
N ARG A 160 9.04 -11.75 -18.81
CA ARG A 160 7.92 -10.83 -18.57
C ARG A 160 6.60 -11.38 -19.13
N THR A 161 6.65 -11.99 -20.32
CA THR A 161 5.49 -12.59 -20.99
C THR A 161 4.89 -13.75 -20.17
N GLN A 162 5.74 -14.63 -19.62
CA GLN A 162 5.30 -15.72 -18.74
C GLN A 162 4.64 -15.21 -17.45
N ILE A 163 5.15 -14.11 -16.90
CA ILE A 163 4.56 -13.48 -15.71
C ILE A 163 3.23 -12.81 -16.06
N GLN A 164 3.12 -12.19 -17.24
CA GLN A 164 1.88 -11.55 -17.68
C GLN A 164 0.78 -12.57 -18.02
N SER A 165 1.12 -13.76 -18.51
CA SER A 165 0.14 -14.82 -18.79
C SER A 165 -0.49 -15.39 -17.52
N LEU A 166 0.12 -15.21 -16.35
CA LEU A 166 -0.49 -15.55 -15.04
C LEU A 166 -1.71 -14.66 -14.71
N ARG A 167 -1.96 -13.59 -15.46
CA ARG A 167 -3.13 -12.72 -15.29
C ARG A 167 -4.40 -13.27 -15.95
N ALA A 168 -4.30 -14.32 -16.77
CA ALA A 168 -5.34 -14.72 -17.71
C ALA A 168 -6.21 -15.92 -17.25
N THR A 169 -6.35 -16.15 -15.95
CA THR A 169 -7.25 -17.22 -15.45
C THR A 169 -8.13 -16.66 -14.34
N HIS A 170 -9.17 -15.94 -14.74
CA HIS A 170 -10.34 -15.63 -13.94
C HIS A 170 -11.58 -15.81 -14.83
#